data_AF-A0ABD4KTH0-F1
#
_entry.id   AF-A0ABD4KTH0-F1
#
_cell.length_a   1.000
_cell.length_b   1.000
_cell.length_c   1.000
_cell.angle_alpha   90.00
_cell.angle_beta   90.00
_cell.angle_gamma   90.00
#
_symmetry.space_group_name_H-M   'P 1'
#
loop_
_entity.id
_entity.type
_entity.pdbx_description
1 polymer ?
#
loop_
_entity_poly.entity_id
_entity_poly.type
_entity_poly.pdbx_seq_one_letter_code
_entity_poly.pdbx_strand_id
1 'polypeptide(L)'
;LPAVRTHLQADAFFDARLPTQISLGVIAPQERQADSVESRHEMILESILSNLLYQRLLPHLIGQEGITDAFVSIDQDFGIAARMEWALVTLPVQWGHGLTLLEQTVRQAIRYG
;
A
#
# COMPACT_ATOMS: atom_id res chain seq x y z
N LEU A 1 -11.58 35.05 -32.03
CA LEU A 1 -10.43 34.86 -31.12
C LEU A 1 -10.16 33.36 -31.03
N PRO A 2 -8.92 32.90 -31.21
CA PRO A 2 -8.61 31.48 -31.40
C PRO A 2 -8.74 30.70 -30.08
N ALA A 3 -9.08 29.42 -30.19
CA ALA A 3 -9.18 28.50 -29.06
C ALA A 3 -7.81 28.38 -28.35
N VAL A 4 -7.76 28.79 -27.09
CA VAL A 4 -6.61 28.57 -26.21
C VAL A 4 -6.53 27.07 -25.96
N ARG A 5 -5.63 26.39 -26.68
CA ARG A 5 -5.18 25.06 -26.29
C ARG A 5 -4.26 25.25 -25.09
N THR A 6 -4.83 25.21 -23.89
CA THR A 6 -4.06 25.00 -22.67
C THR A 6 -3.42 23.63 -22.79
N HIS A 7 -2.14 23.61 -23.17
CA HIS A 7 -1.28 22.47 -22.90
C HIS A 7 -1.30 22.29 -21.38
N LEU A 8 -2.10 21.35 -20.89
CA LEU A 8 -2.03 20.87 -19.52
C LEU A 8 -0.61 20.30 -19.35
N GLN A 9 0.31 21.11 -18.85
CA GLN A 9 1.61 20.63 -18.40
C GLN A 9 1.33 19.73 -17.20
N ALA A 10 1.69 18.44 -17.34
CA ALA A 10 1.60 17.47 -16.26
C ALA A 10 2.32 17.97 -14.99
N ASP A 11 3.33 18.82 -15.17
CA ASP A 11 4.12 19.51 -14.14
C ASP A 11 3.26 20.35 -13.17
N ALA A 12 2.06 20.80 -13.58
CA ALA A 12 1.14 21.53 -12.69
C ALA A 12 0.48 20.63 -11.64
N PHE A 13 0.50 19.31 -11.82
CA PHE A 13 -0.04 18.32 -10.87
C PHE A 13 1.02 17.68 -9.98
N PHE A 14 2.31 17.91 -10.28
CA PHE A 14 3.43 17.37 -9.52
C PHE A 14 4.14 18.48 -8.73
N ASP A 15 3.68 18.72 -7.49
CA ASP A 15 4.43 19.54 -6.53
C ASP A 15 5.40 18.64 -5.76
N ALA A 16 6.69 18.75 -6.07
CA ALA A 16 7.78 18.00 -5.43
C ALA A 16 8.00 18.36 -3.95
N ARG A 17 7.12 19.14 -3.33
CA ARG A 17 7.09 19.39 -1.88
C ARG A 17 6.00 18.58 -1.18
N LEU A 18 5.10 17.93 -1.95
CA LEU A 18 4.04 17.12 -1.38
C LEU A 18 4.54 15.73 -1.02
N PRO A 19 4.03 15.16 0.10
CA PRO A 19 4.27 13.76 0.42
C PRO A 19 3.86 12.85 -0.75
N THR A 20 4.65 11.82 -0.98
CA THR A 20 4.39 10.84 -2.03
C THR A 20 3.91 9.55 -1.39
N GLN A 21 2.73 9.07 -1.80
CA GLN A 21 2.29 7.74 -1.46
C GLN A 21 2.80 6.74 -2.50
N ILE A 22 3.42 5.67 -2.02
CA ILE A 22 3.87 4.52 -2.80
C ILE A 22 3.18 3.30 -2.26
N SER A 23 2.58 2.50 -3.14
CA SER A 23 1.95 1.24 -2.77
C SER A 23 2.44 0.09 -3.63
N LEU A 24 2.54 -1.08 -3.00
CA LEU A 24 2.79 -2.36 -3.62
C LEU A 24 1.67 -3.29 -3.19
N GLY A 25 1.00 -3.92 -4.15
CA GLY A 25 -0.10 -4.82 -3.86
C GLY A 25 -0.23 -5.93 -4.87
N VAL A 26 -0.95 -6.96 -4.44
CA VAL A 26 -1.33 -8.11 -5.26
C VAL A 26 -2.84 -8.21 -5.26
N ILE A 27 -3.41 -8.44 -6.44
CA ILE A 27 -4.83 -8.71 -6.62
C ILE A 27 -4.95 -10.14 -7.15
N ALA A 28 -5.74 -10.96 -6.47
CA ALA A 28 -5.98 -12.34 -6.85
C ALA A 28 -7.49 -12.59 -6.99
N PRO A 29 -7.94 -13.37 -8.00
CA PRO A 29 -9.32 -13.80 -8.07
C PRO A 29 -9.74 -14.54 -6.80
N GLN A 30 -10.94 -14.25 -6.28
CA GLN A 30 -11.52 -14.93 -5.13
C GLN A 30 -13.01 -15.15 -5.39
N GLU A 31 -13.51 -16.34 -5.11
CA GLU A 31 -14.94 -16.58 -5.12
C GLU A 31 -15.59 -15.86 -3.93
N ARG A 32 -16.80 -15.33 -4.13
CA ARG A 32 -17.58 -14.76 -3.04
C ARG A 32 -17.86 -15.85 -2.01
N GLN A 33 -17.23 -15.75 -0.84
CA GLN A 33 -17.59 -16.59 0.29
C GLN A 33 -18.92 -16.11 0.89
N ALA A 34 -19.82 -17.06 1.16
CA ALA A 34 -20.97 -16.79 2.00
C ALA A 34 -20.51 -16.59 3.45
N ASP A 35 -21.27 -15.83 4.25
CA ASP A 35 -20.98 -15.69 5.68
C ASP A 35 -21.08 -17.06 6.37
N SER A 36 -19.93 -17.58 6.80
CA SER A 36 -19.78 -18.87 7.49
C SER A 36 -18.77 -18.75 8.65
N VAL A 37 -18.66 -19.81 9.44
CA VAL A 37 -17.65 -19.86 10.51
C VAL A 37 -16.24 -19.82 9.92
N GLU A 38 -16.04 -20.50 8.80
CA GLU A 38 -14.78 -20.54 8.04
C GLU A 38 -14.43 -19.16 7.49
N SER A 39 -15.38 -18.47 6.83
CA SER A 39 -15.11 -17.13 6.29
C SER A 39 -14.77 -16.13 7.41
N ARG A 40 -15.44 -16.22 8.56
CA ARG A 40 -15.12 -15.38 9.73
C ARG A 40 -13.75 -15.70 10.31
N HIS A 41 -13.37 -16.98 10.33
CA HIS A 41 -12.03 -17.37 10.77
C HIS A 41 -10.96 -16.80 9.83
N GLU A 42 -11.17 -16.89 8.52
CA GLU A 42 -10.27 -16.29 7.53
C GLU A 42 -10.14 -14.78 7.72
N MET A 43 -11.25 -14.05 7.92
CA MET A 43 -11.21 -12.61 8.22
C MET A 43 -10.38 -12.27 9.47
N ILE A 44 -10.45 -13.10 10.52
CA ILE A 44 -9.64 -12.92 11.73
C ILE A 44 -8.15 -13.13 11.40
N LEU A 45 -7.82 -14.18 10.63
CA LEU A 45 -6.45 -14.44 10.21
C LEU A 45 -5.89 -13.31 9.34
N GLU A 46 -6.68 -12.78 8.41
CA GLU A 46 -6.32 -11.64 7.57
C GLU A 46 -6.08 -10.37 8.40
N SER A 47 -6.91 -10.12 9.41
CA SER A 47 -6.71 -9.01 10.35
C SER A 47 -5.41 -9.16 11.15
N ILE A 48 -5.13 -10.36 11.65
CA ILE A 48 -3.87 -10.66 12.37
C ILE A 48 -2.68 -10.47 11.43
N LEU A 49 -2.75 -11.00 10.21
CA LEU A 49 -1.69 -10.89 9.21
C LEU A 49 -1.41 -9.43 8.86
N SER A 50 -2.46 -8.64 8.60
CA SER A 50 -2.34 -7.20 8.30
C SER A 50 -1.63 -6.45 9.43
N ASN A 51 -1.98 -6.74 10.68
CA ASN A 51 -1.35 -6.12 11.84
C ASN A 51 0.12 -6.54 12.00
N LEU A 52 0.43 -7.83 11.85
CA LEU A 52 1.82 -8.33 11.92
C LEU A 52 2.72 -7.69 10.85
N LEU A 53 2.18 -7.51 9.65
CA LEU A 53 2.87 -6.85 8.56
C LEU A 53 3.05 -5.35 8.80
N TYR A 54 2.02 -4.68 9.31
CA TYR A 54 2.12 -3.28 9.70
C TYR A 54 3.18 -3.07 10.79
N GLN A 55 3.25 -3.95 11.79
CA GLN A 55 4.27 -3.90 12.83
C GLN A 55 5.71 -3.97 12.30
N ARG A 56 5.93 -4.59 11.13
CA ARG A 56 7.26 -4.61 10.49
C ARG A 56 7.64 -3.27 9.87
N LEU A 57 6.65 -2.45 9.51
CA LEU A 57 6.87 -1.11 8.97
C LEU A 57 7.02 -0.07 10.09
N LEU A 58 6.47 -0.35 11.28
CA LEU A 58 6.46 0.58 12.41
C LEU A 58 7.85 1.14 12.82
N PRO A 59 8.95 0.36 12.84
CA PRO A 59 10.28 0.90 13.16
C PRO A 59 10.74 1.99 12.17
N HIS A 60 10.33 1.86 10.90
CA HIS A 60 10.69 2.78 9.83
C HIS A 60 9.90 4.09 9.90
N LEU A 61 8.72 4.08 10.52
CA LEU A 61 7.93 5.29 10.82
C LEU A 61 8.53 6.14 11.93
N ILE A 62 9.18 5.49 12.90
CA ILE A 62 9.77 6.16 14.07
C ILE A 62 11.19 6.63 13.76
N GLY A 63 11.84 6.03 12.75
CA GLY A 63 13.17 6.40 12.27
C GLY A 63 13.20 7.72 11.49
N GLN A 64 14.41 8.25 11.29
CA GLN A 64 14.66 9.41 10.42
C GLN A 64 14.79 9.02 8.93
N GLU A 65 13.96 8.07 8.47
CA GLU A 65 14.00 7.51 7.11
C GLU A 65 13.08 8.25 6.13
N GLY A 66 12.52 9.40 6.57
CA GLY A 66 11.62 10.21 5.75
C GLY A 66 10.31 9.52 5.39
N ILE A 67 9.91 8.50 6.13
CA ILE A 67 8.61 7.85 6.03
C ILE A 67 7.71 8.44 7.12
N THR A 68 6.52 8.90 6.72
CA THR A 68 5.59 9.61 7.61
C THR A 68 4.35 8.80 7.94
N ASP A 69 3.99 7.83 7.11
CA ASP A 69 2.84 6.96 7.36
C ASP A 69 3.01 5.60 6.66
N ALA A 70 2.30 4.58 7.15
CA ALA A 70 2.26 3.25 6.55
C ALA A 70 0.86 2.65 6.64
N PHE A 71 0.47 1.91 5.61
CA PHE A 71 -0.81 1.24 5.53
C PHE A 71 -0.60 -0.20 5.09
N VAL A 72 -1.35 -1.12 5.69
CA VAL A 72 -1.47 -2.50 5.22
C VAL A 72 -2.95 -2.84 5.20
N SER A 73 -3.45 -3.26 4.05
CA SER A 73 -4.85 -3.69 3.91
C SER A 73 -4.95 -5.02 3.18
N ILE A 74 -5.96 -5.79 3.59
CA ILE A 74 -6.45 -6.97 2.88
C ILE A 74 -7.95 -6.71 2.71
N ASP A 75 -8.36 -6.47 1.48
CA ASP A 75 -9.72 -6.04 1.13
C ASP A 75 -10.30 -6.95 0.05
N GLN A 76 -11.63 -7.08 0.03
CA GLN A 76 -12.32 -7.67 -1.11
C GLN A 76 -12.68 -6.59 -2.13
N ASP A 77 -12.12 -6.71 -3.33
CA ASP A 77 -12.44 -5.85 -4.46
C ASP A 77 -13.64 -6.43 -5.21
N PHE A 78 -14.78 -5.72 -5.10
CA PHE A 78 -16.03 -6.00 -5.82
C PHE A 78 -16.60 -7.42 -5.63
N GLY A 79 -16.16 -8.16 -4.60
CA GLY A 79 -16.59 -9.52 -4.29
C GLY A 79 -16.15 -10.58 -5.31
N ILE A 80 -15.15 -10.26 -6.14
CA ILE A 80 -14.61 -11.16 -7.18
C ILE A 80 -13.08 -11.30 -7.09
N ALA A 81 -12.44 -10.49 -6.26
CA ALA A 81 -11.00 -10.52 -6.04
C ALA A 81 -10.67 -10.13 -4.60
N ALA A 82 -9.59 -10.69 -4.08
CA ALA A 82 -8.92 -10.20 -2.89
C ALA A 82 -7.76 -9.30 -3.32
N ARG A 83 -7.63 -8.15 -2.68
CA ARG A 83 -6.48 -7.25 -2.81
C ARG A 83 -5.75 -7.20 -1.49
N MET A 84 -4.45 -7.42 -1.55
CA MET A 84 -3.53 -7.17 -0.45
C MET A 84 -2.61 -6.03 -0.86
N GLU A 85 -2.52 -4.99 -0.04
CA GLU A 85 -1.74 -3.79 -0.34
C GLU A 85 -0.91 -3.37 0.87
N TRP A 86 0.32 -2.98 0.60
CA TRP A 86 1.17 -2.22 1.52
C TRP A 86 1.45 -0.86 0.90
N ALA A 87 1.30 0.19 1.68
CA ALA A 87 1.62 1.54 1.25
C ALA A 87 2.48 2.26 2.29
N LEU A 88 3.34 3.16 1.79
CA LEU A 88 4.09 4.11 2.58
C LEU A 88 3.79 5.52 2.08
N VAL A 89 3.76 6.47 3.00
CA VAL A 89 3.82 7.89 2.67
C VAL A 89 5.22 8.38 3.00
N THR A 90 5.91 8.97 2.03
CA THR A 90 7.26 9.49 2.20
C THR A 90 7.31 10.99 2.05
N LEU A 91 8.30 11.61 2.69
CA LEU A 91 8.76 12.94 2.33
C LEU A 91 9.15 12.98 0.84
N PRO A 92 9.11 14.17 0.23
CA PRO A 92 9.50 14.30 -1.16
C PRO A 92 10.94 13.83 -1.38
N VAL A 93 11.23 13.30 -2.58
CA VAL A 93 12.53 12.73 -2.98
C VAL A 93 12.88 11.39 -2.31
N GLN A 94 12.21 11.00 -1.23
CA GLN A 94 12.48 9.73 -0.52
C GLN A 94 11.65 8.53 -1.02
N TRP A 95 10.80 8.72 -2.02
CA TRP A 95 9.93 7.66 -2.53
C TRP A 95 10.71 6.42 -3.03
N GLY A 96 11.91 6.61 -3.60
CA GLY A 96 12.73 5.48 -4.04
C GLY A 96 13.25 4.62 -2.88
N HIS A 97 13.56 5.26 -1.76
CA HIS A 97 13.93 4.57 -0.52
C HIS A 97 12.73 3.81 0.05
N GLY A 98 11.56 4.45 0.13
CA GLY A 98 10.34 3.80 0.61
C GLY A 98 9.91 2.61 -0.27
N LEU A 99 10.07 2.70 -1.60
CA LEU A 99 9.79 1.56 -2.49
C LEU A 99 10.72 0.38 -2.20
N THR A 100 12.02 0.66 -2.04
CA THR A 100 13.02 -0.36 -1.69
C THR A 100 12.68 -1.02 -0.36
N LEU A 101 12.24 -0.25 0.63
CA LEU A 101 11.81 -0.77 1.91
C LEU A 101 10.59 -1.69 1.76
N LEU A 102 9.53 -1.24 1.06
CA LEU A 102 8.34 -2.05 0.81
C LEU A 102 8.69 -3.39 0.17
N GLU A 103 9.53 -3.39 -0.88
CA GLU A 103 9.98 -4.62 -1.52
C GLU A 103 10.74 -5.55 -0.55
N GLN A 104 11.63 -4.98 0.28
CA GLN A 104 12.39 -5.75 1.25
C GLN A 104 11.49 -6.35 2.32
N THR A 105 10.53 -5.59 2.85
CA THR A 105 9.56 -6.08 3.83
C THR A 105 8.72 -7.22 3.26
N VAL A 106 8.24 -7.11 2.02
CA VAL A 106 7.49 -8.19 1.35
C VAL A 106 8.36 -9.42 1.16
N ARG A 107 9.60 -9.27 0.66
CA ARG A 107 10.52 -10.40 0.50
C ARG A 107 10.84 -11.08 1.83
N GLN A 108 11.00 -10.32 2.91
CA GLN A 108 11.25 -10.86 4.24
C GLN A 108 10.03 -11.62 4.77
N ALA A 109 8.82 -11.09 4.59
CA ALA A 109 7.59 -11.77 4.98
C ALA A 109 7.39 -13.10 4.25
N ILE A 110 7.64 -13.13 2.94
CA ILE A 110 7.56 -14.37 2.17
C ILE A 110 8.62 -15.38 2.62
N ARG A 111 9.83 -14.92 2.97
CA ARG A 111 10.95 -15.81 3.30
C ARG A 111 10.90 -16.36 4.72
N TYR A 112 10.46 -15.58 5.68
CA TYR A 112 10.65 -15.88 7.11
C TYR A 112 9.36 -16.03 7.92
N GLY A 113 8.18 -15.85 7.30
CA GLY A 113 6.90 -15.80 8.02
C GLY A 113 6.77 -14.48 8.73
#